data_AF-A0A6G1Z9X0-F1
#
_entry.id   AF-A0A6G1Z9X0-F1
#
_cell.length_a   1.000
_cell.length_b   1.000
_cell.length_c   1.000
_cell.angle_alpha   90.00
_cell.angle_beta   90.00
_cell.angle_gamma   90.00
#
_symmetry.space_group_name_H-M   'P 1'
#
loop_
_entity.id
_entity.type
_entity.pdbx_description
1 polymer ?
#
loop_
_entity_poly.entity_id
_entity_poly.type
_entity_poly.pdbx_seq_one_letter_code
_entity_poly.pdbx_strand_id
1 'polypeptide(L)'
;MEYAKADGAAASIKEEQKRTEIGDMVSIPITDMETDYGKLSDFAEDIKMIPLEFKDECILGEIRKVVMSDSYIFIMERNNPKGVYVFDHMGKYLYKIGNRGQEPEEFVDLSDFSLNEEERVVYLYDLMRTKVLAFSYEGDFIKDIPMNYYADNFEYQNGLFYLYRENVVHGDPLYSLVIKDDKGKTVNKYYPVIEKLSKTNYCVFRKLDNEILFAEDLRDSIFTIRGDELTPKYFIDYKDKSMSKVDRESILKRTRLPLTVLLECKKMAGIKDIFEINDKVFIKNKHIVIPQFTVYDKKTQKVKTFSHILNDFLFIGLSHPIGQYKDYLISVGPQERLQAAINIGFKVWQEEGLLTAKRAKELTAMIEERFPDRNNIGETNPMIFLLKVKK
;
A
#
# COMPACT_ATOMS: atom_id res chain seq x y z
N MET A 1 13.03 -35.15 69.27
CA MET A 1 13.14 -33.74 69.69
C MET A 1 12.66 -32.89 68.54
N GLU A 2 11.72 -32.00 68.84
CA GLU A 2 10.99 -31.04 67.99
C GLU A 2 11.96 -30.17 67.14
N TYR A 3 11.62 -29.60 65.97
CA TYR A 3 10.49 -28.69 65.71
C TYR A 3 10.12 -28.58 64.20
N ALA A 4 8.81 -28.43 63.97
CA ALA A 4 8.10 -27.53 63.04
C ALA A 4 8.28 -27.59 61.49
N LYS A 5 7.22 -28.14 60.87
CA LYS A 5 6.30 -27.56 59.85
C LYS A 5 6.79 -26.95 58.52
N ALA A 6 6.13 -27.50 57.48
CA ALA A 6 5.54 -26.87 56.29
C ALA A 6 6.42 -26.66 55.05
N ASP A 7 6.17 -27.46 54.02
CA ASP A 7 6.21 -27.03 52.61
C ASP A 7 5.28 -27.94 51.78
N GLY A 8 4.03 -27.50 51.65
CA GLY A 8 3.13 -27.92 50.58
C GLY A 8 3.07 -26.77 49.56
N ALA A 9 3.02 -27.12 48.28
CA ALA A 9 2.89 -26.23 47.12
C ALA A 9 4.18 -25.58 46.58
N ALA A 10 5.07 -26.39 45.98
CA ALA A 10 6.19 -25.92 45.16
C ALA A 10 6.17 -26.49 43.72
N ALA A 11 4.98 -26.73 43.15
CA ALA A 11 4.85 -27.31 41.80
C ALA A 11 3.92 -26.55 40.83
N SER A 12 3.42 -25.36 41.16
CA SER A 12 2.45 -24.64 40.29
C SER A 12 2.77 -23.17 40.01
N ILE A 13 4.02 -22.72 40.19
CA ILE A 13 4.38 -21.29 40.02
C ILE A 13 5.44 -21.05 38.93
N LYS A 14 5.91 -22.09 38.22
CA LYS A 14 6.97 -21.94 37.20
C LYS A 14 6.54 -21.88 35.72
N GLU A 15 5.24 -21.87 35.43
CA GLU A 15 4.74 -21.70 34.05
C GLU A 15 4.05 -20.36 33.76
N GLU A 16 3.91 -19.48 34.74
CA GLU A 16 3.19 -18.19 34.56
C GLU A 16 4.08 -16.95 34.44
N GLN A 17 5.41 -17.11 34.41
CA GLN A 17 6.36 -16.00 34.25
C GLN A 17 7.28 -16.22 33.04
N LYS A 18 6.68 -16.19 31.85
CA LYS A 18 7.38 -15.85 30.60
C LYS A 18 6.46 -15.06 29.66
N ARG A 19 5.72 -14.09 30.21
CA ARG A 19 5.22 -12.92 29.47
C ARG A 19 6.13 -11.74 29.81
N THR A 20 7.27 -11.69 29.15
CA THR A 20 8.19 -10.56 29.23
C THR A 20 8.02 -9.73 27.96
N GLU A 21 7.29 -8.62 28.11
CA GLU A 21 7.34 -7.39 27.31
C GLU A 21 7.29 -7.54 25.77
N ILE A 22 6.08 -7.77 25.25
CA ILE A 22 5.71 -7.23 23.93
C ILE A 22 5.28 -5.78 24.21
N GLY A 23 6.21 -4.83 24.13
CA GLY A 23 5.90 -3.41 24.35
C GLY A 23 4.80 -2.93 23.40
N ASP A 24 3.84 -2.14 23.92
CA ASP A 24 2.82 -1.27 23.29
C ASP A 24 2.13 -1.68 21.96
N MET A 25 2.33 -2.90 21.46
CA MET A 25 1.84 -3.36 20.17
C MET A 25 0.35 -3.67 20.24
N VAL A 26 -0.43 -3.02 19.40
CA VAL A 26 -1.89 -3.23 19.34
C VAL A 26 -2.18 -4.47 18.50
N SER A 27 -2.83 -5.48 19.10
CA SER A 27 -3.32 -6.65 18.38
C SER A 27 -4.66 -6.36 17.71
N ILE A 28 -4.75 -6.59 16.40
CA ILE A 28 -5.97 -6.45 15.59
C ILE A 28 -6.45 -7.85 15.21
N PRO A 29 -7.47 -8.39 15.88
CA PRO A 29 -7.93 -9.75 15.63
C PRO A 29 -8.87 -9.82 14.43
N ILE A 30 -8.55 -10.66 13.45
CA ILE A 30 -9.40 -10.93 12.28
C ILE A 30 -10.37 -12.08 12.62
N THR A 31 -11.40 -11.76 13.41
CA THR A 31 -12.39 -12.74 13.89
C THR A 31 -13.44 -13.03 12.82
N ASP A 32 -14.06 -11.98 12.28
CA ASP A 32 -15.23 -12.05 11.43
C ASP A 32 -14.93 -11.60 9.99
N MET A 33 -15.24 -12.49 9.03
CA MET A 33 -15.38 -12.10 7.62
C MET A 33 -16.83 -11.64 7.48
N GLU A 34 -17.07 -10.34 7.67
CA GLU A 34 -18.40 -9.75 7.52
C GLU A 34 -18.77 -9.78 6.04
N THR A 35 -19.26 -10.94 5.57
CA THR A 35 -19.79 -11.16 4.22
C THR A 35 -18.76 -10.98 3.08
N ASP A 36 -19.16 -11.31 1.86
CA ASP A 36 -18.35 -11.00 0.68
C ASP A 36 -18.23 -9.48 0.43
N TYR A 37 -19.10 -8.65 1.03
CA TYR A 37 -19.23 -7.23 0.70
C TYR A 37 -19.31 -6.32 1.94
N GLY A 38 -18.37 -5.38 2.07
CA GLY A 38 -18.48 -4.24 2.97
C GLY A 38 -19.04 -3.00 2.26
N LYS A 39 -19.90 -2.21 2.92
CA LYS A 39 -20.38 -0.94 2.34
C LYS A 39 -19.31 0.13 2.42
N LEU A 40 -19.11 0.88 1.34
CA LEU A 40 -18.20 2.02 1.35
C LEU A 40 -18.67 3.09 2.35
N SER A 41 -19.98 3.31 2.44
CA SER A 41 -20.57 4.25 3.40
C SER A 41 -20.38 3.85 4.86
N ASP A 42 -19.90 2.64 5.20
CA ASP A 42 -19.58 2.30 6.59
C ASP A 42 -18.39 3.11 7.10
N PHE A 43 -17.38 3.36 6.25
CA PHE A 43 -16.13 4.01 6.64
C PHE A 43 -15.82 5.31 5.88
N ALA A 44 -16.46 5.55 4.73
CA ALA A 44 -16.34 6.79 3.96
C ALA A 44 -17.61 7.64 4.02
N GLU A 45 -17.47 8.97 3.94
CA GLU A 45 -18.59 9.91 3.90
C GLU A 45 -18.83 10.51 2.51
N ASP A 46 -17.84 10.47 1.62
CA ASP A 46 -17.91 11.01 0.27
C ASP A 46 -16.95 10.26 -0.68
N ILE A 47 -17.22 10.33 -1.97
CA ILE A 47 -16.35 9.80 -3.03
C ILE A 47 -16.27 10.77 -4.20
N LYS A 48 -15.04 11.09 -4.61
CA LYS A 48 -14.76 11.91 -5.79
C LYS A 48 -14.09 11.07 -6.86
N MET A 49 -14.57 11.19 -8.09
CA MET A 49 -13.88 10.66 -9.27
C MET A 49 -12.94 11.73 -9.83
N ILE A 50 -11.81 11.35 -10.40
CA ILE A 50 -10.90 12.21 -11.14
C ILE A 50 -10.51 11.46 -12.42
N PRO A 51 -11.04 11.83 -13.61
CA PRO A 51 -10.57 11.29 -14.88
C PRO A 51 -9.14 11.72 -15.11
N LEU A 52 -8.24 10.80 -15.44
CA LEU A 52 -6.92 11.17 -15.94
C LEU A 52 -7.04 11.43 -17.45
N GLU A 53 -6.55 12.58 -17.89
CA GLU A 53 -6.51 12.98 -19.28
C GLU A 53 -5.80 11.93 -20.14
N PHE A 54 -6.36 11.60 -21.30
CA PHE A 54 -5.82 10.62 -22.23
C PHE A 54 -5.40 11.31 -23.53
N LYS A 55 -4.08 11.39 -23.75
CA LYS A 55 -3.42 11.95 -24.94
C LYS A 55 -2.14 11.16 -25.21
N ASP A 56 -1.62 11.25 -26.43
CA ASP A 56 -0.42 10.53 -26.87
C ASP A 56 0.78 10.65 -25.91
N GLU A 57 0.92 11.81 -25.27
CA GLU A 57 2.02 12.13 -24.35
C GLU A 57 1.87 11.50 -22.95
N CYS A 58 0.67 11.05 -22.59
CA CYS A 58 0.33 10.62 -21.23
C CYS A 58 -0.46 9.31 -21.18
N ILE A 59 -0.32 8.43 -22.17
CA ILE A 59 -0.94 7.09 -22.13
C ILE A 59 -0.33 6.28 -20.98
N LEU A 60 -1.17 5.92 -20.00
CA LEU A 60 -0.80 5.16 -18.81
C LEU A 60 -1.19 3.69 -18.95
N GLY A 61 -0.25 2.80 -18.65
CA GLY A 61 -0.50 1.39 -18.38
C GLY A 61 -1.03 1.14 -16.96
N GLU A 62 -0.77 -0.06 -16.43
CA GLU A 62 -1.16 -0.41 -15.07
C GLU A 62 -0.46 0.51 -14.05
N ILE A 63 -1.24 1.26 -13.27
CA ILE A 63 -0.70 2.14 -12.23
C ILE A 63 -0.15 1.31 -11.06
N ARG A 64 1.12 1.55 -10.70
CA ARG A 64 1.75 0.97 -9.51
C ARG A 64 1.59 1.83 -8.28
N LYS A 65 1.82 3.14 -8.40
CA LYS A 65 1.86 4.07 -7.28
C LYS A 65 1.23 5.40 -7.67
N VAL A 66 0.41 5.93 -6.77
CA VAL A 66 -0.14 7.29 -6.83
C VAL A 66 0.25 7.97 -5.53
N VAL A 67 0.92 9.11 -5.64
CA VAL A 67 1.21 9.99 -4.51
C VAL A 67 0.63 11.35 -4.84
N MET A 68 -0.16 11.90 -3.92
CA MET A 68 -0.75 13.23 -4.08
C MET A 68 -0.09 14.18 -3.09
N SER A 69 0.10 15.42 -3.52
CA SER A 69 0.49 16.56 -2.69
C SER A 69 -0.61 17.61 -2.76
N ASP A 70 -0.42 18.76 -2.12
CA ASP A 70 -1.34 19.91 -2.24
C ASP A 70 -1.30 20.59 -3.62
N SER A 71 -0.28 20.29 -4.43
CA SER A 71 -0.12 20.87 -5.77
C SER A 71 -0.59 19.93 -6.88
N TYR A 72 -0.16 18.67 -6.84
CA TYR A 72 -0.23 17.75 -7.98
C TYR A 72 -0.48 16.30 -7.56
N ILE A 73 -0.89 15.50 -8.56
CA ILE A 73 -0.97 14.04 -8.53
C ILE A 73 0.22 13.48 -9.29
N PHE A 74 1.01 12.61 -8.64
CA PHE A 74 2.17 11.94 -9.21
C PHE A 74 1.87 10.46 -9.41
N ILE A 75 2.07 9.96 -10.63
CA ILE A 75 1.70 8.60 -11.03
C ILE A 75 2.90 7.88 -11.62
N MET A 76 3.15 6.66 -11.13
CA MET A 76 4.15 5.75 -11.70
C MET A 76 3.48 4.46 -12.16
N GLU A 77 3.80 4.05 -13.38
CA GLU A 77 3.35 2.80 -13.99
C GLU A 77 4.07 1.59 -13.37
N ARG A 78 3.45 0.41 -13.42
CA ARG A 78 3.99 -0.83 -12.86
C ARG A 78 5.05 -1.48 -13.73
N ASN A 79 4.80 -1.52 -15.03
CA ASN A 79 5.62 -2.26 -15.97
C ASN A 79 6.34 -1.26 -16.87
N ASN A 80 7.67 -1.33 -16.92
CA ASN A 80 8.51 -0.45 -17.74
C ASN A 80 8.21 1.06 -17.53
N PRO A 81 8.29 1.57 -16.28
CA PRO A 81 8.00 2.98 -16.01
C PRO A 81 8.90 3.88 -16.86
N LYS A 82 8.26 4.82 -17.58
CA LYS A 82 8.94 5.80 -18.45
C LYS A 82 9.31 7.10 -17.73
N GLY A 83 8.91 7.22 -16.47
CA GLY A 83 9.07 8.39 -15.59
C GLY A 83 7.91 8.45 -14.61
N VAL A 84 7.76 9.61 -13.95
CA VAL A 84 6.63 9.92 -13.07
C VAL A 84 5.76 10.96 -13.78
N TYR A 85 4.52 10.60 -14.09
CA TYR A 85 3.57 11.50 -14.75
C TYR A 85 2.93 12.41 -13.71
N VAL A 86 2.84 13.70 -14.03
CA VAL A 86 2.31 14.74 -13.16
C VAL A 86 1.01 15.24 -13.75
N PHE A 87 -0.04 15.21 -12.92
CA PHE A 87 -1.37 15.71 -13.25
C PHE A 87 -1.79 16.76 -12.23
N ASP A 88 -2.66 17.69 -12.63
CA ASP A 88 -3.37 18.52 -11.66
C ASP A 88 -4.44 17.74 -10.90
N HIS A 89 -5.06 18.35 -9.90
CA HIS A 89 -6.14 17.72 -9.12
C HIS A 89 -7.45 17.51 -9.88
N MET A 90 -7.58 18.04 -11.09
CA MET A 90 -8.69 17.76 -12.01
C MET A 90 -8.37 16.60 -12.96
N GLY A 91 -7.14 16.09 -12.91
CA GLY A 91 -6.64 14.99 -13.74
C GLY A 91 -6.15 15.41 -15.12
N LYS A 92 -5.92 16.71 -15.35
CA LYS A 92 -5.26 17.20 -16.57
C LYS A 92 -3.76 16.87 -16.50
N TYR A 93 -3.22 16.32 -17.57
CA TYR A 93 -1.79 16.05 -17.67
C TYR A 93 -1.01 17.37 -17.77
N LEU A 94 0.10 17.44 -17.03
CA LEU A 94 0.97 18.60 -17.02
C LEU A 94 2.28 18.28 -17.74
N TYR A 95 3.02 17.28 -17.24
CA TYR A 95 4.32 16.86 -17.75
C TYR A 95 4.75 15.54 -17.08
N LYS A 96 5.91 15.02 -17.47
CA LYS A 96 6.52 13.82 -16.91
C LYS A 96 7.89 14.15 -16.34
N ILE A 97 8.16 13.73 -15.11
CA ILE A 97 9.44 13.90 -14.42
C ILE A 97 10.31 12.67 -14.64
N GLY A 98 11.56 12.92 -15.03
CA GLY A 98 12.56 11.90 -15.31
C GLY A 98 12.33 11.18 -16.65
N ASN A 99 13.44 10.84 -17.31
CA ASN A 99 13.43 10.06 -18.54
C ASN A 99 14.32 8.83 -18.38
N ARG A 100 13.93 7.77 -19.10
CA ARG A 100 14.75 6.58 -19.21
C ARG A 100 15.85 6.80 -20.24
N GLY A 101 17.09 6.57 -19.85
CA GLY A 101 18.22 6.63 -20.77
C GLY A 101 19.55 6.44 -20.07
N GLN A 102 20.61 7.03 -20.62
CA GLN A 102 21.98 6.83 -20.14
C GLN A 102 22.65 8.12 -19.69
N GLU A 103 22.02 9.28 -19.84
CA GLU A 103 22.58 10.53 -19.38
C GLU A 103 22.61 10.60 -17.83
N PRO A 104 23.43 11.49 -17.23
CA PRO A 104 23.57 11.56 -15.77
C PRO A 104 22.27 11.90 -15.01
N GLU A 105 21.42 12.71 -15.64
CA GLU A 105 20.08 13.15 -15.20
C GLU A 105 18.96 12.16 -15.53
N GLU A 106 19.26 11.12 -16.32
CA GLU A 106 18.32 10.06 -16.69
C GLU A 106 18.48 8.83 -15.78
N PHE A 107 17.40 8.08 -15.63
CA PHE A 107 17.43 6.79 -14.95
C PHE A 107 17.57 5.64 -15.94
N VAL A 108 18.24 4.56 -15.53
CA VAL A 108 18.30 3.33 -16.32
C VAL A 108 17.12 2.41 -15.99
N ASP A 109 16.81 2.31 -14.70
CA ASP A 109 15.74 1.47 -14.16
C ASP A 109 15.07 2.15 -12.96
N LEU A 110 13.88 2.72 -13.17
CA LEU A 110 13.10 3.39 -12.12
C LEU A 110 12.34 2.35 -11.29
N SER A 111 12.76 2.16 -10.05
CA SER A 111 12.13 1.19 -9.14
C SER A 111 10.97 1.78 -8.33
N ASP A 112 11.14 3.01 -7.82
CA ASP A 112 10.17 3.71 -6.99
C ASP A 112 10.50 5.22 -6.93
N PHE A 113 9.59 6.00 -6.36
CA PHE A 113 9.78 7.44 -6.13
C PHE A 113 9.20 7.90 -4.79
N SER A 114 9.66 9.03 -4.27
CA SER A 114 9.11 9.68 -3.08
C SER A 114 9.10 11.20 -3.24
N LEU A 115 8.24 11.87 -2.48
CA LEU A 115 8.12 13.32 -2.45
C LEU A 115 8.70 13.89 -1.15
N ASN A 116 9.40 15.02 -1.28
CA ASN A 116 9.56 15.99 -0.22
C ASN A 116 8.62 17.16 -0.52
N GLU A 117 7.45 17.19 0.14
CA GLU A 117 6.45 18.22 -0.12
C GLU A 117 6.86 19.61 0.37
N GLU A 118 7.59 19.69 1.48
CA GLU A 118 8.06 20.95 2.08
C GLU A 118 9.03 21.67 1.12
N GLU A 119 10.01 20.95 0.59
CA GLU A 119 11.01 21.49 -0.34
C GLU A 119 10.59 21.40 -1.81
N ARG A 120 9.40 20.87 -2.10
CA ARG A 120 8.90 20.61 -3.47
C ARG A 120 9.90 19.83 -4.33
N VAL A 121 10.41 18.72 -3.81
CA VAL A 121 11.36 17.83 -4.51
C VAL A 121 10.75 16.46 -4.75
N VAL A 122 10.95 15.92 -5.95
CA VAL A 122 10.64 14.53 -6.32
C VAL A 122 11.94 13.74 -6.37
N TYR A 123 12.01 12.65 -5.62
CA TYR A 123 13.15 11.73 -5.63
C TYR A 123 12.80 10.47 -6.41
N LEU A 124 13.56 10.18 -7.46
CA LEU A 124 13.46 8.97 -8.25
C LEU A 124 14.59 8.01 -7.86
N TYR A 125 14.29 6.73 -7.64
CA TYR A 125 15.32 5.73 -7.35
C TYR A 125 15.73 4.95 -8.61
N ASP A 126 16.95 5.24 -9.10
CA ASP A 126 17.57 4.44 -10.17
C ASP A 126 18.20 3.20 -9.57
N LEU A 127 17.50 2.07 -9.73
CA LEU A 127 17.90 0.78 -9.19
C LEU A 127 19.23 0.31 -9.76
N MET A 128 19.42 0.46 -11.08
CA MET A 128 20.59 -0.08 -11.75
C MET A 128 21.86 0.71 -11.41
N ARG A 129 21.74 2.02 -11.20
CA ARG A 129 22.85 2.89 -10.80
C ARG A 129 22.97 3.08 -9.28
N THR A 130 22.03 2.54 -8.50
CA THR A 130 22.01 2.61 -7.03
C THR A 130 22.09 4.04 -6.49
N LYS A 131 21.35 4.96 -7.12
CA LYS A 131 21.37 6.38 -6.78
C LYS A 131 19.97 6.98 -6.82
N VAL A 132 19.80 8.04 -6.04
CA VAL A 132 18.61 8.89 -6.09
C VAL A 132 18.87 10.01 -7.09
N LEU A 133 17.91 10.28 -7.97
CA LEU A 133 17.85 11.48 -8.79
C LEU A 133 16.81 12.43 -8.17
N ALA A 134 17.21 13.65 -7.85
CA ALA A 134 16.34 14.67 -7.27
C ALA A 134 15.90 15.65 -8.36
N PHE A 135 14.60 15.91 -8.44
CA PHE A 135 13.97 16.86 -9.38
C PHE A 135 13.12 17.86 -8.62
N SER A 136 12.99 19.08 -9.14
CA SER A 136 11.95 20.01 -8.68
C SER A 136 10.56 19.45 -9.02
N TYR A 137 9.52 19.99 -8.40
CA TYR A 137 8.15 19.68 -8.80
C TYR A 137 7.88 20.05 -10.25
N GLU A 138 8.54 21.08 -10.77
CA GLU A 138 8.46 21.56 -12.15
C GLU A 138 9.20 20.64 -13.15
N GLY A 139 9.96 19.66 -12.64
CA GLY A 139 10.62 18.63 -13.44
C GLY A 139 12.08 18.91 -13.79
N ASP A 140 12.67 19.96 -13.22
CA ASP A 140 14.08 20.29 -13.42
C ASP A 140 14.97 19.39 -12.58
N PHE A 141 16.03 18.85 -13.18
CA PHE A 141 17.02 18.08 -12.44
C PHE A 141 17.80 18.97 -11.45
N ILE A 142 17.91 18.52 -10.20
CA ILE A 142 18.61 19.26 -9.14
C ILE A 142 19.99 18.64 -8.90
N LYS A 143 20.04 17.35 -8.59
CA LYS A 143 21.26 16.61 -8.24
C LYS A 143 21.01 15.10 -8.21
N ASP A 144 22.07 14.31 -8.22
CA ASP A 144 22.03 12.91 -7.85
C ASP A 144 22.76 12.62 -6.53
N ILE A 145 22.29 11.60 -5.81
CA ILE A 145 22.83 11.19 -4.51
C ILE A 145 23.18 9.71 -4.59
N PRO A 146 24.48 9.33 -4.52
CA PRO A 146 24.89 7.94 -4.58
C PRO A 146 24.47 7.22 -3.31
N MET A 147 23.57 6.24 -3.44
CA MET A 147 23.11 5.43 -2.32
C MET A 147 23.94 4.16 -2.15
N ASN A 148 24.54 3.65 -3.24
CA ASN A 148 25.37 2.43 -3.24
C ASN A 148 24.64 1.24 -2.57
N TYR A 149 23.34 1.14 -2.84
CA TYR A 149 22.47 0.09 -2.33
C TYR A 149 21.43 -0.24 -3.40
N TYR A 150 21.05 -1.50 -3.56
CA TYR A 150 19.96 -1.86 -4.46
C TYR A 150 18.66 -1.84 -3.67
N ALA A 151 17.67 -1.04 -4.06
CA ALA A 151 16.39 -0.93 -3.36
C ALA A 151 15.23 -1.09 -4.35
N ASP A 152 14.33 -2.03 -4.07
CA ASP A 152 13.12 -2.24 -4.87
C ASP A 152 11.92 -1.42 -4.36
N ASN A 153 12.01 -0.99 -3.09
CA ASN A 153 11.10 -0.06 -2.44
C ASN A 153 11.91 1.07 -1.82
N PHE A 154 11.38 2.28 -1.96
CA PHE A 154 12.07 3.50 -1.54
C PHE A 154 11.09 4.51 -0.99
N GLU A 155 11.46 5.14 0.12
CA GLU A 155 10.71 6.22 0.74
C GLU A 155 11.66 7.29 1.29
N TYR A 156 11.21 8.54 1.34
CA TYR A 156 11.95 9.66 1.91
C TYR A 156 11.10 10.33 2.99
N GLN A 157 11.67 10.66 4.15
CA GLN A 157 11.02 11.51 5.13
C GLN A 157 12.06 12.21 6.01
N ASN A 158 11.85 13.51 6.26
CA ASN A 158 12.62 14.31 7.23
C ASN A 158 14.16 14.17 7.08
N GLY A 159 14.66 14.28 5.85
CA GLY A 159 16.10 14.22 5.54
C GLY A 159 16.70 12.81 5.45
N LEU A 160 15.88 11.75 5.62
CA LEU A 160 16.32 10.37 5.56
C LEU A 160 15.67 9.62 4.39
N PHE A 161 16.45 8.69 3.83
CA PHE A 161 16.04 7.77 2.79
C PHE A 161 15.95 6.35 3.36
N TYR A 162 14.81 5.71 3.14
CA TYR A 162 14.50 4.36 3.56
C TYR A 162 14.51 3.45 2.35
N LEU A 163 15.45 2.50 2.37
CA LEU A 163 15.78 1.65 1.24
C LEU A 163 15.52 0.21 1.63
N TYR A 164 14.72 -0.49 0.84
CA TYR A 164 14.40 -1.88 1.13
C TYR A 164 14.63 -2.82 -0.05
N ARG A 165 15.28 -3.96 0.24
CA ARG A 165 15.47 -5.08 -0.68
C ARG A 165 15.85 -6.36 0.06
N GLU A 166 15.21 -7.46 -0.31
CA GLU A 166 15.54 -8.79 0.21
C GLU A 166 16.39 -9.67 -0.75
N ASN A 167 16.58 -9.20 -1.99
CA ASN A 167 17.28 -9.95 -3.03
C ASN A 167 18.79 -9.68 -3.01
N VAL A 168 19.57 -10.71 -2.68
CA VAL A 168 21.04 -10.66 -2.53
C VAL A 168 21.83 -10.82 -3.83
N VAL A 169 21.18 -10.91 -5.00
CA VAL A 169 21.87 -11.13 -6.29
C VAL A 169 22.89 -10.04 -6.61
N HIS A 170 22.79 -8.85 -6.00
CA HIS A 170 23.74 -7.76 -6.15
C HIS A 170 24.24 -7.27 -4.76
N GLY A 171 25.31 -7.89 -4.24
CA GLY A 171 26.02 -7.49 -3.01
C GLY A 171 25.91 -8.48 -1.83
N ASP A 172 27.05 -8.83 -1.22
CA ASP A 172 27.14 -9.62 0.03
C ASP A 172 26.90 -8.74 1.29
N PRO A 173 26.54 -9.36 2.43
CA PRO A 173 25.20 -9.30 3.01
C PRO A 173 24.93 -7.95 3.70
N LEU A 174 23.93 -7.19 3.29
CA LEU A 174 23.60 -5.96 4.03
C LEU A 174 22.08 -5.80 4.07
N TYR A 175 21.52 -6.17 5.22
CA TYR A 175 20.25 -5.70 5.80
C TYR A 175 19.10 -5.35 4.84
N SER A 176 17.94 -6.02 4.98
CA SER A 176 16.78 -5.78 4.11
C SER A 176 16.30 -4.34 4.17
N LEU A 177 16.45 -3.65 5.31
CA LEU A 177 16.10 -2.24 5.48
C LEU A 177 17.35 -1.43 5.84
N VAL A 178 17.69 -0.43 5.03
CA VAL A 178 18.80 0.50 5.27
C VAL A 178 18.28 1.93 5.27
N ILE A 179 18.73 2.71 6.26
CA ILE A 179 18.39 4.13 6.40
C ILE A 179 19.64 4.94 6.08
N LYS A 180 19.53 5.90 5.17
CA LYS A 180 20.63 6.76 4.72
C LYS A 180 20.26 8.25 4.81
N ASP A 181 21.27 9.09 4.99
CA ASP A 181 21.13 10.55 4.94
C ASP A 181 21.17 11.10 3.50
N ASP A 182 21.09 12.42 3.39
CA ASP A 182 21.12 13.18 2.13
C ASP A 182 22.47 13.18 1.39
N LYS A 183 23.48 12.54 1.98
CA LYS A 183 24.80 12.31 1.39
C LYS A 183 25.03 10.83 1.07
N GLY A 184 24.02 9.98 1.25
CA GLY A 184 24.10 8.53 1.02
C GLY A 184 24.85 7.76 2.12
N LYS A 185 25.19 8.40 3.24
CA LYS A 185 25.83 7.75 4.38
C LYS A 185 24.77 6.97 5.16
N THR A 186 25.10 5.74 5.52
CA THR A 186 24.20 4.91 6.32
C THR A 186 24.10 5.43 7.75
N VAL A 187 22.87 5.67 8.19
CA VAL A 187 22.50 6.05 9.55
C VAL A 187 22.19 4.81 10.37
N ASN A 188 21.33 3.92 9.87
CA ASN A 188 20.93 2.70 10.58
C ASN A 188 20.56 1.55 9.63
N LYS A 189 20.45 0.33 10.15
CA LYS A 189 20.18 -0.91 9.39
C LYS A 189 19.35 -1.90 10.21
N TYR A 190 18.38 -2.54 9.57
CA TYR A 190 17.50 -3.54 10.18
C TYR A 190 17.34 -4.77 9.30
N TYR A 191 16.95 -5.90 9.92
CA TYR A 191 16.70 -7.17 9.23
C TYR A 191 17.93 -7.70 8.48
N PRO A 192 18.97 -8.20 9.17
CA PRO A 192 20.12 -8.79 8.49
C PRO A 192 19.66 -9.91 7.57
N VAL A 193 20.08 -9.86 6.30
CA VAL A 193 19.73 -10.89 5.32
C VAL A 193 20.63 -12.10 5.56
N ILE A 194 20.11 -13.10 6.28
CA ILE A 194 20.86 -14.30 6.69
C ILE A 194 20.83 -15.37 5.59
N GLU A 195 19.79 -15.39 4.76
CA GLU A 195 19.63 -16.38 3.68
C GLU A 195 19.51 -15.70 2.31
N LYS A 196 20.15 -16.31 1.31
CA LYS A 196 20.12 -15.80 -0.07
C LYS A 196 18.76 -16.08 -0.70
N LEU A 197 17.83 -15.13 -0.60
CA LEU A 197 16.54 -15.22 -1.27
C LEU A 197 16.71 -15.05 -2.79
N SER A 198 16.03 -15.91 -3.55
CA SER A 198 16.21 -16.02 -5.01
C SER A 198 15.49 -14.93 -5.80
N LYS A 199 14.57 -14.16 -5.20
CA LYS A 199 14.00 -12.95 -5.80
C LYS A 199 13.61 -11.91 -4.74
N THR A 200 13.29 -10.72 -5.23
CA THR A 200 12.75 -9.58 -4.47
C THR A 200 11.34 -9.88 -3.96
N ASN A 201 11.14 -9.65 -2.66
CA ASN A 201 9.82 -9.41 -2.09
C ASN A 201 9.65 -7.91 -1.85
N TYR A 202 8.42 -7.42 -1.93
CA TYR A 202 8.12 -6.00 -1.71
C TYR A 202 7.82 -5.74 -0.24
N CYS A 203 8.18 -4.58 0.27
CA CYS A 203 7.65 -4.08 1.54
C CYS A 203 6.53 -3.06 1.29
N VAL A 204 5.82 -2.73 2.38
CA VAL A 204 4.97 -1.55 2.46
C VAL A 204 5.76 -0.45 3.16
N PHE A 205 5.88 0.70 2.51
CA PHE A 205 6.15 1.98 3.16
C PHE A 205 4.92 2.85 3.02
N ARG A 206 4.40 3.35 4.14
CA ARG A 206 3.28 4.29 4.15
C ARG A 206 3.63 5.49 5.01
N LYS A 207 3.93 6.60 4.34
CA LYS A 207 4.22 7.89 4.99
C LYS A 207 2.98 8.42 5.72
N LEU A 208 3.16 8.76 6.98
CA LEU A 208 2.29 9.60 7.82
C LEU A 208 3.07 10.88 8.16
N ASP A 209 2.47 11.85 8.84
CA ASP A 209 3.08 13.17 9.08
C ASP A 209 4.49 13.09 9.71
N ASN A 210 4.67 12.25 10.74
CA ASN A 210 5.92 12.15 11.52
C ASN A 210 6.51 10.73 11.59
N GLU A 211 5.94 9.78 10.87
CA GLU A 211 6.38 8.39 10.89
C GLU A 211 6.04 7.66 9.58
N ILE A 212 6.71 6.55 9.33
CA ILE A 212 6.39 5.66 8.21
C ILE A 212 5.87 4.34 8.78
N LEU A 213 4.70 3.89 8.36
CA LEU A 213 4.30 2.49 8.59
C LEU A 213 5.10 1.58 7.68
N PHE A 214 5.69 0.54 8.25
CA PHE A 214 6.52 -0.43 7.57
C PHE A 214 6.01 -1.85 7.81
N ALA A 215 5.89 -2.64 6.74
CA ALA A 215 5.60 -4.07 6.82
C ALA A 215 6.37 -4.84 5.74
N GLU A 216 7.04 -5.92 6.14
CA GLU A 216 7.67 -6.87 5.20
C GLU A 216 6.62 -7.78 4.55
N ASP A 217 6.91 -8.30 3.35
CA ASP A 217 6.02 -9.28 2.71
C ASP A 217 5.85 -10.52 3.61
N LEU A 218 4.66 -11.12 3.55
CA LEU A 218 4.33 -12.35 4.27
C LEU A 218 4.51 -12.29 5.80
N ARG A 219 4.52 -11.08 6.38
CA ARG A 219 4.46 -10.87 7.83
C ARG A 219 3.11 -10.35 8.29
N ASP A 220 2.88 -10.56 9.59
CA ASP A 220 1.64 -10.21 10.29
C ASP A 220 1.88 -9.03 11.25
N SER A 221 2.99 -8.33 11.11
CA SER A 221 3.40 -7.25 12.01
C SER A 221 3.68 -5.99 11.22
N ILE A 222 3.12 -4.88 11.68
CA ILE A 222 3.42 -3.53 11.19
C ILE A 222 4.25 -2.82 12.23
N PHE A 223 5.30 -2.18 11.76
CA PHE A 223 6.19 -1.34 12.53
C PHE A 223 5.99 0.13 12.12
N THR A 224 6.44 1.04 12.96
CA THR A 224 6.67 2.44 12.59
C THR A 224 8.15 2.71 12.52
N ILE A 225 8.52 3.59 11.60
CA ILE A 225 9.86 4.16 11.53
C ILE A 225 9.74 5.66 11.84
N ARG A 226 10.45 6.10 12.89
CA ARG A 226 10.56 7.52 13.29
C ARG A 226 12.03 7.91 13.31
N GLY A 227 12.44 8.77 12.38
CA GLY A 227 13.87 9.01 12.17
C GLY A 227 14.55 7.71 11.75
N ASP A 228 15.41 7.17 12.60
CA ASP A 228 16.11 5.91 12.40
C ASP A 228 15.66 4.78 13.34
N GLU A 229 14.63 5.00 14.17
CA GLU A 229 14.10 4.02 15.12
C GLU A 229 12.93 3.22 14.52
N LEU A 230 12.98 1.89 14.66
CA LEU A 230 11.95 0.96 14.23
C LEU A 230 11.23 0.36 15.44
N THR A 231 9.92 0.63 15.57
CA THR A 231 9.12 0.19 16.72
C THR A 231 7.90 -0.61 16.28
N PRO A 232 7.57 -1.76 16.92
CA PRO A 232 6.33 -2.48 16.64
C PRO A 232 5.10 -1.59 16.90
N LYS A 233 4.09 -1.61 16.02
CA LYS A 233 2.85 -0.86 16.20
C LYS A 233 1.61 -1.75 16.22
N TYR A 234 1.47 -2.60 15.20
CA TYR A 234 0.29 -3.48 15.07
C TYR A 234 0.69 -4.94 14.84
N PHE A 235 -0.01 -5.85 15.50
CA PHE A 235 0.00 -7.28 15.19
C PHE A 235 -1.35 -7.67 14.59
N ILE A 236 -1.35 -8.20 13.37
CA ILE A 236 -2.57 -8.66 12.70
C ILE A 236 -2.78 -10.12 13.05
N ASP A 237 -3.66 -10.37 14.02
CA ASP A 237 -3.94 -11.71 14.49
C ASP A 237 -4.97 -12.38 13.57
N TYR A 238 -4.47 -13.13 12.58
CA TYR A 238 -5.28 -13.91 11.65
C TYR A 238 -5.95 -15.14 12.27
N LYS A 239 -5.75 -15.42 13.57
CA LYS A 239 -6.33 -16.56 14.29
C LYS A 239 -6.07 -17.88 13.55
N ASP A 240 -7.11 -18.68 13.36
CA ASP A 240 -7.11 -19.97 12.64
C ASP A 240 -6.94 -19.82 11.12
N LYS A 241 -6.98 -18.59 10.59
CA LYS A 241 -6.82 -18.27 9.16
C LYS A 241 -5.38 -17.92 8.78
N SER A 242 -4.44 -17.91 9.73
CA SER A 242 -3.03 -17.64 9.45
C SER A 242 -2.39 -18.77 8.64
N MET A 243 -1.59 -18.41 7.65
CA MET A 243 -0.73 -19.36 6.94
C MET A 243 0.35 -19.89 7.89
N SER A 244 0.69 -21.18 7.75
CA SER A 244 1.73 -21.79 8.58
C SER A 244 3.10 -21.14 8.31
N LYS A 245 3.99 -21.14 9.32
CA LYS A 245 5.37 -20.63 9.15
C LYS A 245 6.12 -21.37 8.05
N VAL A 246 5.93 -22.70 7.96
CA VAL A 246 6.56 -23.55 6.94
C VAL A 246 6.12 -23.15 5.53
N ASP A 247 4.83 -22.89 5.35
CA ASP A 247 4.30 -22.45 4.06
C ASP A 247 4.85 -21.07 3.67
N ARG A 248 4.85 -20.11 4.61
CA ARG A 248 5.46 -18.78 4.38
C ARG A 248 6.93 -18.88 3.99
N GLU A 249 7.70 -19.67 4.73
CA GLU A 249 9.11 -19.93 4.43
C GLU A 249 9.29 -20.59 3.05
N SER A 250 8.41 -21.52 2.67
CA SER A 250 8.47 -22.17 1.35
C SER A 250 8.22 -21.19 0.20
N ILE A 251 7.34 -20.21 0.41
CA ILE A 251 7.06 -19.12 -0.54
C ILE A 251 8.27 -18.19 -0.64
N LEU A 252 8.79 -17.71 0.50
CA LEU A 252 9.95 -16.81 0.55
C LEU A 252 11.17 -17.45 -0.14
N LYS A 253 11.48 -18.70 0.22
CA LYS A 253 12.62 -19.44 -0.33
C LYS A 253 12.38 -20.01 -1.73
N ARG A 254 11.14 -19.92 -2.25
CA ARG A 254 10.70 -20.55 -3.51
C ARG A 254 10.96 -22.06 -3.59
N THR A 255 10.97 -22.76 -2.47
CA THR A 255 10.97 -24.24 -2.50
C THR A 255 9.65 -24.78 -3.05
N ARG A 256 8.59 -23.97 -2.96
CA ARG A 256 7.31 -24.19 -3.61
C ARG A 256 6.88 -22.93 -4.35
N LEU A 257 6.15 -23.09 -5.45
CA LEU A 257 5.63 -21.93 -6.18
C LEU A 257 4.65 -21.17 -5.28
N PRO A 258 4.79 -19.83 -5.12
CA PRO A 258 3.91 -19.03 -4.29
C PRO A 258 2.43 -19.28 -4.58
N LEU A 259 2.07 -19.31 -5.86
CA LEU A 259 0.70 -19.56 -6.30
C LEU A 259 0.20 -20.94 -5.87
N THR A 260 1.03 -21.99 -5.93
CA THR A 260 0.67 -23.35 -5.50
C THR A 260 0.42 -23.42 -4.00
N VAL A 261 1.35 -22.89 -3.19
CA VAL A 261 1.18 -22.85 -1.72
C VAL A 261 -0.06 -22.06 -1.35
N LEU A 262 -0.22 -20.88 -1.96
CA LEU A 262 -1.40 -20.06 -1.76
C LEU A 262 -2.67 -20.86 -2.10
N LEU A 263 -2.69 -21.55 -3.26
CA LEU A 263 -3.83 -22.34 -3.77
C LEU A 263 -4.23 -23.50 -2.85
N GLU A 264 -3.26 -24.18 -2.25
CA GLU A 264 -3.49 -25.30 -1.35
C GLU A 264 -3.96 -24.86 0.04
N CYS A 265 -3.33 -23.85 0.64
CA CYS A 265 -3.60 -23.48 2.02
C CYS A 265 -4.93 -22.75 2.19
N LYS A 266 -5.29 -21.88 1.22
CA LYS A 266 -6.44 -20.96 1.32
C LYS A 266 -6.45 -20.11 2.61
N LYS A 267 -5.30 -19.56 2.99
CA LYS A 267 -5.07 -18.81 4.24
C LYS A 267 -4.59 -17.37 3.98
N MET A 268 -4.65 -16.55 5.02
CA MET A 268 -4.03 -15.22 5.06
C MET A 268 -2.52 -15.37 5.16
N ALA A 269 -1.80 -14.78 4.22
CA ALA A 269 -0.36 -14.95 4.10
C ALA A 269 0.44 -13.78 4.67
N GLY A 270 -0.19 -12.62 4.87
CA GLY A 270 0.43 -11.41 5.38
C GLY A 270 -0.26 -10.15 4.88
N ILE A 271 0.46 -9.03 4.88
CA ILE A 271 -0.05 -7.71 4.56
C ILE A 271 0.41 -7.29 3.16
N LYS A 272 -0.53 -6.82 2.33
CA LYS A 272 -0.27 -6.28 0.99
C LYS A 272 -0.15 -4.76 1.00
N ASP A 273 -0.85 -4.09 1.91
CA ASP A 273 -0.83 -2.64 2.07
C ASP A 273 -1.49 -2.24 3.40
N ILE A 274 -1.17 -1.04 3.89
CA ILE A 274 -1.78 -0.46 5.08
C ILE A 274 -1.95 1.05 4.93
N PHE A 275 -3.03 1.58 5.51
CA PHE A 275 -3.33 3.00 5.63
C PHE A 275 -3.80 3.31 7.04
N GLU A 276 -3.44 4.49 7.53
CA GLU A 276 -3.96 5.01 8.79
C GLU A 276 -4.45 6.44 8.56
N ILE A 277 -5.76 6.64 8.76
CA ILE A 277 -6.43 7.92 8.54
C ILE A 277 -7.40 8.13 9.70
N ASN A 278 -7.32 9.28 10.35
CA ASN A 278 -8.08 9.61 11.55
C ASN A 278 -7.90 8.53 12.65
N ASP A 279 -8.99 7.94 13.10
CA ASP A 279 -9.06 6.86 14.07
C ASP A 279 -9.22 5.48 13.43
N LYS A 280 -8.94 5.33 12.12
CA LYS A 280 -9.14 4.08 11.38
C LYS A 280 -7.84 3.58 10.77
N VAL A 281 -7.65 2.27 10.83
CA VAL A 281 -6.58 1.54 10.17
C VAL A 281 -7.19 0.64 9.11
N PHE A 282 -6.69 0.74 7.88
CA PHE A 282 -7.15 -0.01 6.74
C PHE A 282 -6.05 -0.96 6.30
N ILE A 283 -6.34 -2.27 6.25
CA ILE A 283 -5.34 -3.29 5.95
C ILE A 283 -5.80 -4.07 4.73
N LYS A 284 -4.95 -4.13 3.70
CA LYS A 284 -5.12 -5.10 2.63
C LYS A 284 -4.40 -6.37 3.00
N ASN A 285 -5.13 -7.42 3.29
CA ASN A 285 -4.54 -8.72 3.57
C ASN A 285 -4.27 -9.48 2.28
N LYS A 286 -3.13 -10.16 2.26
CA LYS A 286 -2.73 -11.08 1.19
C LYS A 286 -3.47 -12.39 1.41
N HIS A 287 -4.51 -12.61 0.62
CA HIS A 287 -5.29 -13.84 0.61
C HIS A 287 -5.28 -14.43 -0.82
N ILE A 288 -5.25 -15.76 -0.88
CA ILE A 288 -5.14 -16.61 -2.09
C ILE A 288 -6.06 -16.24 -3.25
N VAL A 289 -7.37 -16.09 -3.02
CA VAL A 289 -8.39 -16.07 -4.09
C VAL A 289 -8.87 -14.65 -4.32
N ILE A 290 -9.21 -13.97 -3.24
CA ILE A 290 -9.74 -12.61 -3.26
C ILE A 290 -9.01 -11.84 -2.17
N PRO A 291 -8.29 -10.75 -2.49
CA PRO A 291 -7.72 -9.86 -1.50
C PRO A 291 -8.78 -9.48 -0.47
N GLN A 292 -8.41 -9.49 0.81
CA GLN A 292 -9.33 -9.12 1.88
C GLN A 292 -8.98 -7.72 2.37
N PHE A 293 -10.00 -6.89 2.59
CA PHE A 293 -9.83 -5.56 3.12
C PHE A 293 -10.41 -5.50 4.52
N THR A 294 -9.57 -5.11 5.48
CA THR A 294 -9.95 -4.96 6.87
C THR A 294 -9.99 -3.48 7.23
N VAL A 295 -11.05 -3.09 7.93
CA VAL A 295 -11.18 -1.79 8.59
C VAL A 295 -11.17 -2.02 10.09
N TYR A 296 -10.22 -1.40 10.78
CA TYR A 296 -10.12 -1.39 12.24
C TYR A 296 -10.37 0.02 12.75
N ASP A 297 -11.33 0.17 13.64
CA ASP A 297 -11.65 1.43 14.32
C ASP A 297 -10.93 1.47 15.68
N LYS A 298 -9.98 2.39 15.83
CA LYS A 298 -9.11 2.51 17.02
C LYS A 298 -9.88 2.87 18.29
N LYS A 299 -11.00 3.59 18.18
CA LYS A 299 -11.79 4.05 19.34
C LYS A 299 -12.69 2.93 19.87
N THR A 300 -13.41 2.28 18.96
CA THR A 300 -14.38 1.22 19.29
C THR A 300 -13.76 -0.17 19.34
N GLN A 301 -12.53 -0.30 18.81
CA GLN A 301 -11.80 -1.56 18.61
C GLN A 301 -12.54 -2.57 17.72
N LYS A 302 -13.54 -2.13 16.96
CA LYS A 302 -14.28 -2.97 16.02
C LYS A 302 -13.44 -3.24 14.78
N VAL A 303 -13.50 -4.49 14.32
CA VAL A 303 -12.82 -4.96 13.12
C VAL A 303 -13.88 -5.46 12.15
N LYS A 304 -13.83 -4.99 10.91
CA LYS A 304 -14.64 -5.50 9.80
C LYS A 304 -13.73 -5.96 8.69
N THR A 305 -13.93 -7.16 8.17
CA THR A 305 -13.14 -7.69 7.04
C THR A 305 -14.06 -8.19 5.94
N PHE A 306 -13.78 -7.81 4.70
CA PHE A 306 -14.60 -8.16 3.53
C PHE A 306 -13.74 -8.35 2.28
N SER A 307 -14.28 -9.13 1.33
CA SER A 307 -13.64 -9.42 0.04
C SER A 307 -13.78 -8.26 -0.97
N HIS A 308 -14.92 -7.58 -0.93
CA HIS A 308 -15.29 -6.53 -1.88
C HIS A 308 -15.86 -5.31 -1.16
N ILE A 309 -15.65 -4.13 -1.74
CA ILE A 309 -16.29 -2.89 -1.31
C ILE A 309 -17.49 -2.63 -2.22
N LEU A 310 -18.70 -2.71 -1.66
CA LEU A 310 -19.89 -2.19 -2.30
C LEU A 310 -19.82 -0.66 -2.26
N ASN A 311 -19.59 -0.05 -3.42
CA ASN A 311 -19.65 1.40 -3.60
C ASN A 311 -21.11 1.85 -3.64
N ASP A 312 -21.73 2.04 -2.48
CA ASP A 312 -23.12 2.46 -2.31
C ASP A 312 -23.35 3.97 -2.51
N PHE A 313 -22.32 4.71 -2.93
CA PHE A 313 -22.43 6.10 -3.37
C PHE A 313 -22.67 6.22 -4.89
N LEU A 314 -21.88 5.47 -5.67
CA LEU A 314 -21.87 5.55 -7.14
C LEU A 314 -22.32 4.26 -7.84
N PHE A 315 -22.40 3.13 -7.13
CA PHE A 315 -22.79 1.82 -7.66
C PHE A 315 -21.90 1.33 -8.81
N ILE A 316 -20.62 1.76 -8.84
CA ILE A 316 -19.58 1.37 -9.79
C ILE A 316 -18.52 0.54 -9.08
N GLY A 317 -18.03 -0.52 -9.73
CA GLY A 317 -17.04 -1.45 -9.17
C GLY A 317 -15.71 -0.77 -8.83
N LEU A 318 -15.34 -0.84 -7.55
CA LEU A 318 -14.19 -0.16 -6.96
C LEU A 318 -13.08 -1.16 -6.58
N SER A 319 -11.82 -0.81 -6.83
CA SER A 319 -10.67 -1.59 -6.36
C SER A 319 -10.28 -1.20 -4.93
N HIS A 320 -9.56 -2.08 -4.23
CA HIS A 320 -9.01 -1.73 -2.92
C HIS A 320 -8.01 -0.55 -3.02
N PRO A 321 -8.03 0.43 -2.09
CA PRO A 321 -7.28 1.68 -2.20
C PRO A 321 -5.78 1.48 -2.29
N ILE A 322 -5.06 2.01 -3.26
CA ILE A 322 -3.59 1.87 -3.43
C ILE A 322 -2.75 2.98 -2.76
N GLY A 323 -3.41 4.03 -2.28
CA GLY A 323 -2.75 5.19 -1.66
C GLY A 323 -3.61 5.84 -0.59
N GLN A 324 -3.04 6.81 0.11
CA GLN A 324 -3.76 7.75 0.95
C GLN A 324 -3.27 9.17 0.67
N TYR A 325 -4.13 10.15 0.93
CA TYR A 325 -3.78 11.56 0.89
C TYR A 325 -4.72 12.31 1.83
N LYS A 326 -4.15 12.94 2.87
CA LYS A 326 -4.93 13.59 3.95
C LYS A 326 -5.98 12.63 4.51
N ASP A 327 -7.25 13.04 4.47
CA ASP A 327 -8.41 12.26 4.92
C ASP A 327 -9.00 11.34 3.84
N TYR A 328 -8.29 11.13 2.72
CA TYR A 328 -8.74 10.30 1.60
C TYR A 328 -7.94 9.01 1.46
N LEU A 329 -8.66 7.92 1.21
CA LEU A 329 -8.11 6.72 0.57
C LEU A 329 -8.16 6.91 -0.95
N ILE A 330 -7.13 6.44 -1.66
CA ILE A 330 -6.99 6.58 -3.11
C ILE A 330 -7.18 5.20 -3.75
N SER A 331 -8.23 5.01 -4.53
CA SER A 331 -8.42 3.84 -5.40
C SER A 331 -8.24 4.23 -6.86
N VAL A 332 -7.94 3.24 -7.72
CA VAL A 332 -7.87 3.44 -9.17
C VAL A 332 -8.78 2.45 -9.88
N GLY A 333 -9.43 2.88 -10.96
CA GLY A 333 -10.29 2.00 -11.73
C GLY A 333 -10.40 2.42 -13.20
N PRO A 334 -10.59 1.45 -14.11
CA PRO A 334 -10.72 1.73 -15.53
C PRO A 334 -12.00 2.51 -15.85
N GLN A 335 -11.95 3.40 -16.86
CA GLN A 335 -13.12 4.14 -17.30
C GLN A 335 -14.16 3.25 -17.99
N GLU A 336 -13.75 2.15 -18.63
CA GLU A 336 -14.69 1.26 -19.33
C GLU A 336 -15.78 0.67 -18.41
N ARG A 337 -15.53 0.63 -17.09
CA ARG A 337 -16.51 0.18 -16.09
C ARG A 337 -17.72 1.11 -15.96
N LEU A 338 -17.61 2.38 -16.35
CA LEU A 338 -18.70 3.36 -16.24
C LEU A 338 -19.87 2.97 -17.13
N GLN A 339 -19.62 2.65 -18.40
CA GLN A 339 -20.70 2.30 -19.33
C GLN A 339 -21.33 0.94 -18.97
N ALA A 340 -20.52 -0.03 -18.52
CA ALA A 340 -21.03 -1.30 -18.01
C ALA A 340 -21.94 -1.12 -16.77
N ALA A 341 -21.57 -0.21 -15.87
CA ALA A 341 -22.39 0.14 -14.72
C ALA A 341 -23.74 0.73 -15.14
N ILE A 342 -23.77 1.66 -16.11
CA ILE A 342 -25.02 2.25 -16.62
C ILE A 342 -25.91 1.19 -17.30
N ASN A 343 -25.32 0.36 -18.17
CA ASN A 343 -26.08 -0.56 -19.02
C ASN A 343 -26.69 -1.74 -18.25
N ILE A 344 -25.92 -2.27 -17.30
CA ILE A 344 -26.20 -3.53 -16.59
C ILE A 344 -26.25 -3.29 -15.08
N GLY A 345 -25.18 -2.72 -14.51
CA GLY A 345 -25.01 -2.61 -13.05
C GLY A 345 -26.17 -1.91 -12.34
N PHE A 346 -26.60 -0.75 -12.82
CA PHE A 346 -27.68 0.02 -12.19
C PHE A 346 -29.01 -0.74 -12.19
N LYS A 347 -29.31 -1.49 -13.24
CA LYS A 347 -30.52 -2.33 -13.28
C LYS A 347 -30.49 -3.42 -12.21
N VAL A 348 -29.35 -4.11 -12.08
CA VAL A 348 -29.15 -5.12 -11.04
C VAL A 348 -29.35 -4.52 -9.65
N TRP A 349 -28.74 -3.36 -9.37
CA TRP A 349 -28.89 -2.70 -8.07
C TRP A 349 -30.31 -2.18 -7.80
N GLN A 350 -31.07 -1.85 -8.85
CA GLN A 350 -32.49 -1.50 -8.73
C GLN A 350 -33.34 -2.74 -8.41
N GLU A 351 -33.08 -3.87 -9.04
CA GLU A 351 -33.76 -5.15 -8.77
C GLU A 351 -33.49 -5.65 -7.34
N GLU A 352 -32.27 -5.44 -6.83
CA GLU A 352 -31.91 -5.73 -5.43
C GLU A 352 -32.44 -4.69 -4.42
N GLY A 353 -33.09 -3.61 -4.88
CA GLY A 353 -33.63 -2.56 -4.02
C GLY A 353 -32.58 -1.64 -3.38
N LEU A 354 -31.33 -1.70 -3.82
CA LEU A 354 -30.22 -0.90 -3.30
C LEU A 354 -30.06 0.45 -4.02
N LEU A 355 -30.55 0.57 -5.25
CA LEU A 355 -30.50 1.80 -6.05
C LEU A 355 -31.91 2.23 -6.48
N THR A 356 -32.30 3.48 -6.19
CA THR A 356 -33.59 4.00 -6.64
C THR A 356 -33.53 4.43 -8.11
N ALA A 357 -34.66 4.37 -8.83
CA ALA A 357 -34.74 4.82 -10.22
C ALA A 357 -34.40 6.31 -10.39
N LYS A 358 -34.74 7.14 -9.40
CA LYS A 358 -34.36 8.56 -9.38
C LYS A 358 -32.83 8.70 -9.29
N ARG A 359 -32.21 8.02 -8.32
CA ARG A 359 -30.77 8.09 -8.10
C ARG A 359 -29.97 7.51 -9.27
N ALA A 360 -30.45 6.43 -9.89
CA ALA A 360 -29.83 5.87 -11.09
C ALA A 360 -29.77 6.90 -12.23
N LYS A 361 -30.86 7.64 -12.48
CA LYS A 361 -30.88 8.71 -13.49
C LYS A 361 -29.91 9.85 -13.18
N GLU A 362 -29.83 10.26 -11.91
CA GLU A 362 -28.87 11.29 -11.46
C GLU A 362 -27.42 10.84 -11.68
N LEU A 363 -27.09 9.58 -11.33
CA LEU A 363 -25.76 9.02 -11.54
C LEU A 363 -25.42 8.91 -13.03
N THR A 364 -26.36 8.45 -13.86
CA THR A 364 -26.18 8.38 -15.31
C THR A 364 -25.88 9.76 -15.90
N ALA A 365 -26.68 10.78 -15.56
CA ALA A 365 -26.46 12.14 -16.07
C ALA A 365 -25.09 12.71 -15.65
N MET A 366 -24.68 12.50 -14.39
CA MET A 366 -23.37 12.93 -13.88
C MET A 366 -22.21 12.22 -14.59
N ILE A 367 -22.34 10.91 -14.87
CA ILE A 367 -21.34 10.16 -15.63
C ILE A 367 -21.29 10.64 -17.09
N GLU A 368 -22.45 10.91 -17.70
CA GLU A 368 -22.56 11.42 -19.07
C GLU A 368 -21.90 12.77 -19.26
N GLU A 369 -22.12 13.69 -18.31
CA GLU A 369 -21.53 15.02 -18.31
C GLU A 369 -20.00 14.95 -18.13
N ARG A 370 -19.54 14.11 -17.20
CA ARG A 370 -18.12 14.06 -16.82
C ARG A 370 -17.26 13.17 -17.72
N PHE A 371 -17.88 12.21 -18.40
CA PHE A 371 -17.22 11.24 -19.27
C PHE A 371 -17.98 11.12 -20.60
N PRO A 372 -17.94 12.16 -21.46
CA PRO A 372 -18.65 12.16 -22.73
C PRO A 372 -18.17 11.01 -23.64
N ASP A 373 -16.88 10.67 -23.60
CA ASP A 373 -16.24 9.66 -24.46
C ASP A 373 -16.15 8.25 -23.83
N ARG A 374 -16.87 7.99 -22.74
CA ARG A 374 -16.85 6.70 -21.99
C ARG A 374 -17.17 5.44 -22.81
N ASN A 375 -17.70 5.60 -24.02
CA ASN A 375 -17.99 4.50 -24.95
C ASN A 375 -16.75 4.07 -25.77
N ASN A 376 -15.63 4.79 -25.66
CA ASN A 376 -14.38 4.39 -26.29
C ASN A 376 -13.68 3.31 -25.44
N ILE A 377 -14.05 2.05 -25.66
CA ILE A 377 -13.70 0.90 -24.80
C ILE A 377 -12.20 0.51 -24.89
N GLY A 378 -11.40 1.15 -25.74
CA GLY A 378 -10.00 0.74 -25.99
C GLY A 378 -8.90 1.75 -25.60
N GLU A 379 -9.24 3.02 -25.40
CA GLU A 379 -8.25 4.11 -25.42
C GLU A 379 -8.58 5.18 -24.37
N THR A 380 -8.53 4.82 -23.09
CA THR A 380 -8.65 5.80 -22.00
C THR A 380 -7.67 5.50 -20.89
N ASN A 381 -7.24 6.56 -20.19
CA ASN A 381 -6.50 6.41 -18.94
C ASN A 381 -7.46 6.05 -17.80
N PRO A 382 -6.99 5.39 -16.74
CA PRO A 382 -7.83 5.08 -15.58
C PRO A 382 -8.30 6.34 -14.85
N MET A 383 -9.28 6.18 -13.97
CA MET A 383 -9.71 7.22 -13.04
C MET A 383 -9.13 6.98 -11.65
N ILE A 384 -8.91 8.07 -10.93
CA ILE A 384 -8.68 8.05 -9.50
C ILE A 384 -10.02 8.22 -8.77
N PHE A 385 -10.23 7.44 -7.72
CA PHE A 385 -11.31 7.60 -6.76
C PHE A 385 -10.72 8.04 -5.42
N LEU A 386 -11.14 9.21 -4.93
CA LEU A 386 -10.81 9.69 -3.60
C LEU A 386 -11.97 9.38 -2.66
N LEU A 387 -11.75 8.49 -1.69
CA LEU A 387 -12.74 8.06 -0.71
C LEU A 387 -12.50 8.82 0.59
N LYS A 388 -13.39 9.76 0.93
CA LYS A 388 -13.22 10.59 2.12
C LYS A 388 -13.56 9.78 3.37
N VAL A 389 -12.56 9.51 4.21
CA VAL A 389 -12.72 8.68 5.41
C VAL A 389 -13.41 9.47 6.52
N LYS A 390 -14.40 8.84 7.17
CA LYS A 390 -15.08 9.41 8.34
C LYS A 390 -14.11 9.64 9.49
N LYS A 391 -14.33 10.71 10.25
CA LYS A 391 -13.58 11.04 11.47
C LYS A 391 -13.91 10.15 12.67
#